data_AF-A0A5Y2LU39-F1
#
_entry.id   AF-A0A5Y2LU39-F1
#
_cell.length_a   1.000
_cell.length_b   1.000
_cell.length_c   1.000
_cell.angle_alpha   90.00
_cell.angle_beta   90.00
_cell.angle_gamma   90.00
#
_symmetry.space_group_name_H-M   'P 1'
#
loop_
_entity.id
_entity.type
_entity.pdbx_description
1 polymer ?
#
loop_
_entity_poly.entity_id
_entity_poly.type
_entity_poly.pdbx_seq_one_letter_code
_entity_poly.pdbx_strand_id
1 'polypeptide(L)'
;MDISLFISSIKSAVGALSAVQSNEVLRERIAFIGEQIDVLEKSHAATEKELAEAKAKNVELEKEIAAYRAKDEFVEHMGAAFRKNPAGGYISAVYCPNCLKQVGSGFDDFPYHCGSCGWTSRFEGREIDFIMKSLPE
;
A
#
# COMPACT_ATOMS: atom_id res chain seq x y z
N MET A 1 -19.20 -4.16 -19.70
CA MET A 1 -19.96 -3.64 -20.86
C MET A 1 -19.00 -2.78 -21.65
N ASP A 2 -18.82 -3.06 -22.94
CA ASP A 2 -17.70 -2.50 -23.70
C ASP A 2 -18.01 -1.04 -24.11
N ILE A 3 -17.27 -0.09 -23.55
CA ILE A 3 -17.41 1.35 -23.82
C ILE A 3 -17.26 1.65 -25.33
N SER A 4 -16.51 0.80 -26.04
CA SER A 4 -16.33 0.92 -27.49
C SER A 4 -17.63 0.70 -28.28
N LEU A 5 -18.53 -0.18 -27.80
CA LEU A 5 -19.85 -0.42 -28.39
C LEU A 5 -20.80 0.77 -28.16
N PHE A 6 -20.69 1.43 -27.01
CA PHE A 6 -21.46 2.65 -26.72
C PHE A 6 -21.00 3.83 -27.60
N ILE A 7 -19.68 4.04 -27.71
CA ILE A 7 -19.13 5.12 -28.53
C ILE A 7 -19.44 4.93 -30.02
N SER A 8 -19.41 3.69 -30.52
CA SER A 8 -19.76 3.40 -31.92
C SER A 8 -21.25 3.65 -32.20
N SER A 9 -22.12 3.31 -31.25
CA SER A 9 -23.56 3.55 -31.34
C SER A 9 -23.89 5.05 -31.37
N ILE A 10 -23.22 5.86 -30.54
CA ILE A 10 -23.37 7.32 -30.54
C ILE A 10 -22.88 7.93 -31.85
N LYS A 11 -21.71 7.50 -32.36
CA LYS A 11 -21.19 7.99 -33.65
C LYS A 11 -22.13 7.70 -34.83
N SER A 12 -22.69 6.49 -34.88
CA SER A 12 -23.66 6.11 -35.92
C SER A 12 -24.97 6.89 -35.79
N ALA A 13 -25.44 7.16 -34.56
CA ALA A 13 -26.63 7.98 -34.33
C ALA A 13 -26.44 9.44 -34.79
N VAL A 14 -25.28 10.03 -34.48
CA VAL A 14 -24.89 11.39 -34.93
C VAL A 14 -24.74 11.48 -36.45
N GLY A 15 -24.17 10.45 -37.08
CA GLY A 15 -24.06 10.38 -38.56
C GLY A 15 -25.43 10.30 -39.25
N ALA A 16 -26.43 9.69 -38.62
CA ALA A 16 -27.79 9.60 -39.14
C ALA A 16 -28.65 10.84 -38.83
N LEU A 17 -28.21 11.72 -37.92
CA LEU A 17 -28.89 12.97 -37.53
C LEU A 17 -28.79 14.06 -38.62
N SER A 18 -27.73 14.05 -39.43
CA SER A 18 -27.53 15.01 -40.52
C SER A 18 -28.40 14.72 -41.76
N ALA A 19 -29.13 13.59 -41.78
CA ALA A 19 -29.80 13.08 -42.98
C ALA A 19 -31.35 13.01 -42.91
N VAL A 20 -32.01 13.42 -41.81
CA VAL A 20 -33.46 13.17 -41.61
C VAL A 20 -34.25 14.46 -41.29
N GLN A 21 -35.36 14.68 -41.99
CA GLN A 21 -36.16 15.93 -41.98
C GLN A 21 -37.46 15.91 -41.13
N SER A 22 -37.86 14.80 -40.48
CA SER A 22 -39.13 14.77 -39.73
C SER A 22 -38.97 15.07 -38.23
N ASN A 23 -39.82 15.98 -37.72
CA ASN A 23 -39.80 16.45 -36.32
C ASN A 23 -39.99 15.33 -35.28
N GLU A 24 -40.74 14.27 -35.61
CA GLU A 24 -41.02 13.14 -34.70
C GLU A 24 -39.76 12.28 -34.46
N VAL A 25 -39.01 11.97 -35.51
CA VAL A 25 -37.76 11.18 -35.42
C VAL A 25 -36.67 11.95 -34.68
N LEU A 26 -36.65 13.28 -34.82
CA LEU A 26 -35.74 14.13 -34.03
C LEU A 26 -36.09 14.10 -32.53
N ARG A 27 -37.38 14.08 -32.17
CA ARG A 27 -37.81 13.99 -30.76
C ARG A 27 -37.44 12.65 -30.12
N GLU A 28 -37.71 11.55 -30.79
CA GLU A 28 -37.34 10.21 -30.29
C GLU A 28 -35.83 10.08 -30.09
N ARG A 29 -35.03 10.64 -31.00
CA ARG A 29 -33.57 10.61 -30.88
C ARG A 29 -33.03 11.53 -29.79
N ILE A 30 -33.64 12.70 -29.55
CA ILE A 30 -33.29 13.56 -28.42
C ILE A 30 -33.58 12.85 -27.10
N ALA A 31 -34.73 12.18 -26.99
CA ALA A 31 -35.08 11.37 -25.81
C ALA A 31 -34.05 10.25 -25.59
N PHE A 32 -33.71 9.51 -26.66
CA PHE A 32 -32.69 8.46 -26.59
C PHE A 32 -31.31 8.98 -26.18
N ILE A 33 -30.87 10.13 -26.69
CA ILE A 33 -29.61 10.75 -26.28
C ILE A 33 -29.65 11.14 -24.80
N GLY A 34 -30.78 11.66 -24.31
CA GLY A 34 -30.98 11.96 -22.89
C GLY A 34 -30.84 10.71 -22.02
N GLU A 35 -31.47 9.60 -22.40
CA GLU A 35 -31.34 8.32 -21.68
C GLU A 35 -29.89 7.81 -21.67
N GLN A 36 -29.15 7.98 -22.77
CA GLN A 36 -27.74 7.59 -22.84
C GLN A 36 -26.84 8.45 -21.95
N ILE A 37 -27.12 9.76 -21.85
CA ILE A 37 -26.42 10.67 -20.94
C ILE A 37 -26.69 10.26 -19.49
N ASP A 38 -27.93 9.96 -19.13
CA ASP A 38 -28.29 9.49 -17.78
C ASP A 38 -27.56 8.20 -17.39
N VAL A 39 -27.44 7.25 -18.33
CA VAL A 39 -26.70 6.01 -18.12
C VAL A 39 -25.21 6.29 -17.94
N LEU A 40 -24.64 7.18 -18.76
CA LEU A 40 -23.24 7.57 -18.66
C LEU A 40 -22.94 8.24 -17.31
N GLU A 41 -23.76 9.19 -16.88
CA GLU A 41 -23.59 9.89 -15.60
C GLU A 41 -23.66 8.92 -14.41
N LYS A 42 -24.63 8.00 -14.41
CA LYS A 42 -24.74 6.96 -13.37
C LYS A 42 -23.53 6.04 -13.36
N SER A 43 -23.06 5.62 -14.54
CA SER A 43 -21.87 4.76 -14.67
C SER A 43 -20.59 5.47 -14.22
N HIS A 44 -20.47 6.76 -14.51
CA HIS A 44 -19.36 7.59 -14.09
C HIS A 44 -19.33 7.73 -12.57
N ALA A 45 -20.46 8.09 -11.95
CA ALA A 45 -20.57 8.21 -10.51
C ALA A 45 -20.27 6.88 -9.79
N ALA A 46 -20.73 5.75 -10.34
CA ALA A 46 -20.41 4.43 -9.80
C ALA A 46 -18.90 4.13 -9.90
N THR A 47 -18.29 4.41 -11.05
CA THR A 47 -16.86 4.18 -11.28
C THR A 47 -15.98 5.07 -10.40
N GLU A 48 -16.35 6.34 -10.22
CA GLU A 48 -15.65 7.25 -9.31
C GLU A 48 -15.69 6.76 -7.86
N LYS A 49 -16.84 6.24 -7.42
CA LYS A 49 -17.00 5.65 -6.10
C LYS A 49 -16.11 4.42 -5.92
N GLU A 50 -16.14 3.48 -6.86
CA GLU A 50 -15.28 2.29 -6.82
C GLU A 50 -13.80 2.66 -6.83
N LEU A 51 -13.40 3.66 -7.62
CA LEU A 51 -12.03 4.15 -7.66
C LEU A 51 -11.60 4.76 -6.32
N ALA A 52 -12.47 5.53 -5.67
CA ALA A 52 -12.21 6.09 -4.35
C ALA A 52 -12.05 5.00 -3.28
N GLU A 53 -12.93 4.00 -3.28
CA GLU A 53 -12.86 2.85 -2.36
C GLU A 53 -11.59 2.02 -2.59
N ALA A 54 -11.23 1.77 -3.86
CA ALA A 54 -10.01 1.02 -4.20
C ALA A 54 -8.75 1.77 -3.77
N LYS A 55 -8.69 3.09 -3.98
CA LYS A 55 -7.57 3.92 -3.52
C LYS A 55 -7.45 3.90 -1.99
N ALA A 56 -8.56 4.01 -1.27
CA ALA A 56 -8.57 3.94 0.19
C ALA A 56 -8.04 2.59 0.70
N LYS A 57 -8.47 1.48 0.08
CA LYS A 57 -7.96 0.14 0.41
C LYS A 57 -6.47 -0.01 0.10
N ASN A 58 -5.99 0.52 -1.02
CA ASN A 58 -4.57 0.49 -1.35
C ASN A 58 -3.71 1.20 -0.30
N VAL A 59 -4.11 2.40 0.12
CA VAL A 59 -3.40 3.14 1.16
C VAL A 59 -3.36 2.35 2.47
N GLU A 60 -4.45 1.67 2.83
CA GLU A 60 -4.47 0.87 4.05
C GLU A 60 -3.58 -0.37 3.96
N LEU A 61 -3.64 -1.10 2.83
CA LEU A 61 -2.76 -2.25 2.58
C LEU A 61 -1.29 -1.85 2.53
N GLU A 62 -0.95 -0.68 1.97
CA GLU A 62 0.42 -0.17 1.98
C GLU A 62 0.92 0.08 3.41
N LYS A 63 0.09 0.62 4.31
CA LYS A 63 0.43 0.78 5.73
C LYS A 63 0.61 -0.57 6.42
N GLU A 64 -0.30 -1.52 6.18
CA GLU A 64 -0.19 -2.86 6.75
C GLU A 64 1.10 -3.56 6.28
N ILE A 65 1.39 -3.52 4.98
CA ILE A 65 2.63 -4.08 4.41
C ILE A 65 3.86 -3.41 5.01
N ALA A 66 3.86 -2.07 5.17
CA ALA A 66 4.96 -1.37 5.81
C ALA A 66 5.14 -1.82 7.27
N ALA A 67 4.05 -2.02 8.01
CA ALA A 67 4.07 -2.52 9.38
C ALA A 67 4.56 -3.98 9.47
N TYR A 68 4.17 -4.84 8.53
CA TYR A 68 4.64 -6.24 8.47
C TYR A 68 6.09 -6.33 8.04
N ARG A 69 6.53 -5.58 7.02
CA ARG A 69 7.95 -5.52 6.62
C ARG A 69 8.84 -5.05 7.75
N ALA A 70 8.40 -4.07 8.53
CA ALA A 70 9.12 -3.63 9.72
C ALA A 70 9.22 -4.73 10.81
N LYS A 71 8.41 -5.78 10.77
CA LYS A 71 8.51 -6.94 11.67
C LYS A 71 9.33 -8.08 11.08
N ASP A 72 9.17 -8.39 9.80
CA ASP A 72 9.92 -9.47 9.12
C ASP A 72 11.41 -9.13 8.92
N GLU A 73 11.74 -7.84 8.92
CA GLU A 73 13.13 -7.38 8.87
C GLU A 73 13.89 -7.65 10.17
N PHE A 74 13.23 -7.98 11.29
CA PHE A 74 13.87 -8.17 12.58
C PHE A 74 13.67 -9.59 13.10
N VAL A 75 14.74 -10.15 13.66
CA VAL A 75 14.70 -11.40 14.43
C VAL A 75 14.98 -11.05 15.87
N GLU A 76 14.12 -11.52 16.76
CA GLU A 76 14.39 -11.46 18.20
C GLU A 76 15.31 -12.61 18.62
N HIS A 77 16.42 -12.27 19.25
CA HIS A 77 17.37 -13.22 19.80
C HIS A 77 17.93 -12.70 21.13
N MET A 78 18.04 -13.57 22.14
CA MET A 78 18.54 -13.20 23.48
C MET A 78 17.84 -11.97 24.11
N GLY A 79 16.59 -11.73 23.74
CA GLY A 79 15.78 -10.60 24.24
C GLY A 79 16.09 -9.25 23.61
N ALA A 80 16.85 -9.20 22.51
CA ALA A 80 17.07 -8.03 21.66
C ALA A 80 16.60 -8.29 20.22
N ALA A 81 16.42 -7.23 19.43
CA ALA A 81 16.08 -7.35 18.01
C ALA A 81 17.30 -7.13 17.11
N PHE A 82 17.40 -7.91 16.05
CA PHE A 82 18.48 -7.86 15.06
C PHE A 82 17.91 -7.74 13.66
N ARG A 83 18.37 -6.75 12.89
CA ARG A 83 17.85 -6.49 11.55
C ARG A 83 18.56 -7.37 10.52
N LYS A 84 17.79 -8.05 9.67
CA LYS A 84 18.29 -8.79 8.50
C LYS A 84 18.86 -7.80 7.47
N ASN A 85 19.99 -8.16 6.87
CA ASN A 85 20.58 -7.41 5.77
C ASN A 85 19.98 -7.90 4.43
N PRO A 86 19.52 -7.00 3.54
CA PRO A 86 19.03 -7.40 2.21
C PRO A 86 20.03 -8.19 1.35
N ALA A 87 21.33 -8.03 1.60
CA ALA A 87 22.38 -8.80 0.93
C ALA A 87 22.66 -10.18 1.56
N GLY A 88 21.90 -10.56 2.60
CA GLY A 88 22.10 -11.77 3.40
C GLY A 88 22.75 -11.51 4.75
N GLY A 89 22.42 -12.34 5.75
CA GLY A 89 22.88 -12.21 7.13
C GLY A 89 22.20 -11.08 7.91
N TYR A 90 22.89 -10.53 8.91
CA TYR A 90 22.37 -9.51 9.82
C TYR A 90 23.24 -8.26 9.81
N ILE A 91 22.61 -7.10 10.03
CA ILE A 91 23.34 -5.85 10.29
C ILE A 91 23.99 -5.97 11.67
N SER A 92 25.28 -5.60 11.79
CA SER A 92 26.01 -5.58 13.06
C SER A 92 25.57 -4.42 13.95
N ALA A 93 24.34 -4.50 14.44
CA ALA A 93 23.71 -3.52 15.30
C ALA A 93 22.61 -4.19 16.14
N VAL A 94 22.51 -3.77 17.40
CA VAL A 94 21.45 -4.19 18.32
C VAL A 94 20.30 -3.19 18.26
N TYR A 95 19.09 -3.71 18.20
CA TYR A 95 17.86 -2.91 18.24
C TYR A 95 17.04 -3.27 19.48
N CYS A 96 16.35 -2.27 20.02
CA CYS A 96 15.38 -2.49 21.09
C CYS A 96 14.21 -3.33 20.55
N PRO A 97 13.81 -4.43 21.21
CA PRO A 97 12.69 -5.25 20.74
C PRO A 97 11.34 -4.51 20.78
N ASN A 98 11.19 -3.56 21.72
CA ASN A 98 9.93 -2.82 21.89
C ASN A 98 9.81 -1.61 20.94
N CYS A 99 10.94 -0.93 20.67
CA CYS A 99 10.94 0.32 19.90
C CYS A 99 11.47 0.16 18.48
N LEU A 100 12.13 -0.97 18.17
CA LEU A 100 12.85 -1.23 16.91
C LEU A 100 13.83 -0.12 16.49
N LYS A 101 14.31 0.64 17.48
CA LYS A 101 15.36 1.65 17.31
C LYS A 101 16.70 1.04 17.65
N GLN A 102 17.72 1.42 16.88
CA GLN A 102 19.09 1.03 17.17
C GLN A 102 19.48 1.57 18.54
N VAL A 103 20.14 0.74 19.32
CA VAL A 103 20.62 1.05 20.66
C VAL A 103 22.11 0.79 20.73
N GLY A 104 22.78 1.49 21.64
CA GLY A 104 24.20 1.31 21.92
C GLY A 104 24.42 0.82 23.34
N SER A 105 25.60 0.30 23.59
CA SER A 105 26.17 0.23 24.93
C SER A 105 27.09 1.44 25.15
N GLY A 106 27.06 2.02 26.35
CA GLY A 106 27.95 3.14 26.69
C GLY A 106 29.42 2.73 26.78
N PHE A 107 29.68 1.48 27.20
CA PHE A 107 31.00 0.85 27.33
C PHE A 107 30.89 -0.65 27.06
N ASP A 108 32.00 -1.33 26.77
CA ASP A 108 31.98 -2.74 26.40
C ASP A 108 31.47 -3.67 27.52
N ASP A 109 31.58 -3.26 28.79
CA ASP A 109 31.11 -3.97 29.97
C ASP A 109 29.69 -3.58 30.41
N PHE A 110 29.02 -2.71 29.65
CA PHE A 110 27.63 -2.32 29.91
C PHE A 110 26.65 -3.06 28.99
N PRO A 111 25.42 -3.29 29.46
CA PRO A 111 24.35 -3.76 28.60
C PRO A 111 23.85 -2.64 27.67
N TYR A 112 23.30 -3.04 26.52
CA TYR A 112 22.59 -2.16 25.63
C TYR A 112 21.33 -1.63 26.31
N HIS A 113 21.04 -0.34 26.12
CA HIS A 113 19.91 0.31 26.76
C HIS A 113 19.09 1.15 25.77
N CYS A 114 17.77 1.09 25.90
CA CYS A 114 16.85 1.93 25.14
C CYS A 114 16.34 3.09 25.99
N GLY A 115 16.81 4.31 25.69
CA GLY A 115 16.34 5.52 26.38
C GLY A 115 14.86 5.87 26.12
N SER A 116 14.19 5.24 25.13
CA SER A 116 12.77 5.51 24.85
C SER A 116 11.81 4.69 25.73
N CYS A 117 12.10 3.41 25.99
CA CYS A 117 11.21 2.51 26.73
C CYS A 117 11.83 1.88 27.98
N GLY A 118 13.09 2.18 28.27
CA GLY A 118 13.80 1.67 29.44
C GLY A 118 14.27 0.21 29.32
N TRP A 119 14.09 -0.43 28.17
CA TRP A 119 14.58 -1.80 27.94
C TRP A 119 16.11 -1.86 28.06
N THR A 120 16.61 -2.95 28.63
CA THR A 120 18.04 -3.25 28.77
C THR A 120 18.30 -4.68 28.32
N SER A 121 19.39 -4.91 27.58
CA SER A 121 19.76 -6.25 27.11
C SER A 121 20.20 -7.16 28.25
N ARG A 122 20.16 -8.48 27.99
CA ARG A 122 20.69 -9.52 28.89
C ARG A 122 22.18 -9.82 28.68
N PHE A 123 22.83 -9.03 27.84
CA PHE A 123 24.22 -9.19 27.43
C PHE A 123 24.89 -7.83 27.32
N GLU A 124 26.22 -7.83 27.43
CA GLU A 124 27.07 -6.64 27.42
C GLU A 124 27.64 -6.36 26.01
N GLY A 125 28.18 -5.16 25.80
CA GLY A 125 28.81 -4.75 24.54
C GLY A 125 29.88 -5.73 24.04
N ARG A 126 30.72 -6.24 24.94
CA ARG A 126 31.80 -7.21 24.64
C ARG A 126 31.31 -8.56 24.11
N GLU A 127 30.03 -8.88 24.31
CA GLU A 127 29.43 -10.16 23.91
C GLU A 127 28.82 -10.10 22.49
N ILE A 128 28.80 -8.91 21.86
CA ILE A 128 28.08 -8.70 20.59
C ILE A 128 28.57 -9.64 19.48
N ASP A 129 29.89 -9.83 19.34
CA ASP A 129 30.46 -10.67 18.30
C ASP A 129 30.05 -12.14 18.45
N PHE A 130 29.93 -12.62 19.70
CA PHE A 130 29.45 -13.97 19.99
C PHE A 130 27.96 -14.09 19.66
N ILE A 131 27.16 -13.09 20.03
CA ILE A 131 25.72 -13.11 19.82
C ILE A 131 25.39 -13.06 18.33
N MET A 132 26.05 -12.18 17.56
CA MET A 132 25.86 -12.08 16.13
C MET A 132 26.13 -13.40 15.40
N LYS A 133 27.11 -14.19 15.87
CA LYS A 133 27.40 -15.54 15.32
C LYS A 133 26.39 -16.60 15.73
N SER A 134 25.63 -16.36 16.80
CA SER A 134 24.60 -17.28 17.31
C SER A 134 23.20 -16.99 16.77
N LEU A 135 23.05 -15.98 15.91
CA LEU A 135 21.78 -15.67 15.27
C LEU A 135 21.35 -16.81 14.34
N PRO A 136 20.04 -17.13 14.29
CA PRO A 136 19.53 -18.15 13.37
C PRO A 136 19.76 -17.73 11.92
N GLU A 137 20.02 -18.69 11.03
CA GLU A 137 20.17 -18.45 9.59
C GLU A 137 18.89 -17.90 8.93
#